data_AF-A0A3M1MXV6-F1
#
_entry.id   AF-A0A3M1MXV6-F1
#
_cell.length_a   1.000
_cell.length_b   1.000
_cell.length_c   1.000
_cell.angle_alpha   90.00
_cell.angle_beta   90.00
_cell.angle_gamma   90.00
#
_symmetry.space_group_name_H-M   'P 1'
#
loop_
_entity.id
_entity.type
_entity.pdbx_description
1 polymer ?
#
loop_
_entity_poly.entity_id
_entity_poly.type
_entity_poly.pdbx_seq_one_letter_code
_entity_poly.pdbx_strand_id
1 'polypeptide(L)' 'TVIQRNTRLSEAPSHGKPVIQYDASSRGAQDYMALAEEILQRNNLPIPA' A
#
# COMPACT_ATOMS: atom_id res chain seq x y z
N THR A 1 1.16 -4.92 10.37
CA THR A 1 2.09 -4.29 9.40
C THR A 1 2.26 -2.82 9.72
N VAL A 2 3.49 -2.28 9.65
CA VAL A 2 3.79 -0.85 9.91
C VAL A 2 3.95 -0.13 8.58
N ILE A 3 3.25 0.98 8.39
CA ILE A 3 3.38 1.83 7.20
C ILE A 3 4.43 2.91 7.45
N GLN A 4 5.54 2.89 6.70
CA GLN A 4 6.59 3.88 6.87
C GLN A 4 6.26 5.20 6.17
N ARG A 5 6.51 6.32 6.86
CA ARG A 5 6.40 7.64 6.25
C ARG A 5 7.46 7.80 5.17
N ASN A 6 7.04 8.17 3.96
CA ASN A 6 7.94 8.46 2.84
C ASN A 6 7.36 9.56 1.95
N THR A 7 8.23 10.14 1.12
CA THR A 7 7.89 11.27 0.25
C THR A 7 6.78 10.92 -0.74
N ARG A 8 6.89 9.78 -1.44
CA ARG A 8 5.89 9.35 -2.44
C ARG A 8 4.50 9.15 -1.85
N LEU A 9 4.42 8.54 -0.67
CA LEU A 9 3.17 8.37 0.07
C LEU A 9 2.56 9.72 0.50
N SER A 10 3.40 10.70 0.82
CA SER A 10 2.96 12.05 1.19
C SER A 10 2.53 12.89 -0.02
N GLU A 11 3.13 12.67 -1.19
CA GLU A 11 2.83 13.37 -2.45
C GLU A 11 1.59 12.82 -3.16
N ALA A 12 1.34 11.50 -3.07
CA ALA A 12 0.24 10.84 -3.78
C ALA A 12 -1.13 11.53 -3.57
N PRO A 13 -1.54 11.93 -2.34
CA PRO A 13 -2.79 12.69 -2.12
C PRO A 13 -2.85 14.03 -2.87
N SER A 14 -1.73 14.76 -2.99
CA SER A 14 -1.67 16.02 -3.74
C SER A 14 -1.90 15.82 -5.24
N HIS A 15 -1.53 14.64 -5.76
CA HIS A 15 -1.81 14.25 -7.15
C HIS A 15 -3.20 13.61 -7.33
N GLY A 16 -4.00 13.51 -6.27
CA GLY A 16 -5.33 12.89 -6.32
C GLY A 16 -5.29 11.39 -6.66
N LYS A 17 -4.15 10.72 -6.43
CA LYS A 17 -3.96 9.31 -6.75
C LYS A 17 -3.61 8.53 -5.48
N PRO A 18 -4.10 7.29 -5.30
CA PRO A 18 -3.56 6.38 -4.29
C PRO A 18 -2.07 6.14 -4.51
N VAL A 19 -1.29 5.91 -3.43
CA VAL A 19 0.16 5.66 -3.53
C VAL A 19 0.51 4.51 -4.48
N ILE A 20 -0.35 3.48 -4.54
CA ILE A 20 -0.22 2.32 -5.43
C ILE A 20 -0.27 2.75 -6.91
N GLN A 21 -1.15 3.70 -7.25
CA GLN A 21 -1.28 4.22 -8.61
C GLN A 21 -0.30 5.35 -8.92
N TYR A 22 0.15 6.07 -7.89
CA TYR A 22 1.13 7.15 -8.02
C TYR A 22 2.53 6.59 -8.27
N ASP A 23 2.96 5.64 -7.44
CA ASP A 23 4.24 4.94 -7.56
C ASP A 23 4.16 3.57 -6.87
N ALA A 24 3.81 2.54 -7.65
CA ALA A 24 3.71 1.15 -7.20
C ALA A 24 5.04 0.58 -6.67
N SER A 25 6.18 1.14 -7.09
CA SER A 25 7.51 0.70 -6.66
C SER A 25 7.96 1.34 -5.35
N SER A 26 7.24 2.36 -4.89
CA SER A 26 7.57 3.07 -3.65
C SER A 26 7.42 2.18 -2.43
N ARG A 27 8.23 2.48 -1.40
CA ARG A 27 8.15 1.75 -0.12
C ARG A 27 6.78 1.88 0.54
N GLY A 28 6.13 3.03 0.40
CA GLY A 28 4.76 3.23 0.88
C GLY A 28 3.77 2.30 0.20
N ALA A 29 3.84 2.17 -1.12
CA ALA A 29 2.97 1.25 -1.84
C ALA A 29 3.19 -0.21 -1.42
N GLN A 30 4.46 -0.62 -1.25
CA GLN A 30 4.81 -1.97 -0.78
C GLN A 30 4.28 -2.23 0.65
N ASP A 31 4.43 -1.27 1.57
CA ASP A 31 3.92 -1.41 2.94
C ASP A 31 2.39 -1.57 2.95
N TYR A 32 1.67 -0.84 2.09
CA TYR A 32 0.22 -0.98 1.93
C TYR A 32 -0.19 -2.33 1.31
N MET A 33 0.58 -2.86 0.36
CA MET A 33 0.33 -4.20 -0.19
C MET A 33 0.54 -5.29 0.86
N ALA A 34 1.62 -5.22 1.63
CA ALA A 34 1.86 -6.14 2.73
C ALA A 34 0.75 -6.07 3.79
N LEU A 35 0.23 -4.87 4.08
CA LEU A 35 -0.91 -4.70 4.98
C LEU A 35 -2.19 -5.33 4.39
N ALA A 36 -2.44 -5.16 3.09
CA ALA A 36 -3.59 -5.77 2.44
C ALA A 36 -3.52 -7.31 2.51
N GLU A 37 -2.36 -7.90 2.24
CA GLU A 37 -2.13 -9.34 2.38
C GLU A 37 -2.38 -9.82 3.82
N GLU A 38 -1.85 -9.10 4.82
CA GLU A 38 -2.08 -9.41 6.25
C GLU A 38 -3.58 -9.40 6.59
N ILE A 39 -4.34 -8.43 6.08
CA ILE A 39 -5.78 -8.34 6.29
C ILE A 39 -6.52 -9.50 5.63
N LEU A 40 -6.18 -9.85 4.38
CA LEU A 40 -6.81 -10.97 3.68
C LEU A 40 -6.57 -12.28 4.42
N GLN A 41 -5.32 -12.53 4.83
CA GLN A 41 -4.96 -13.73 5.59
C GLN A 41 -5.71 -13.81 6.93
N ARG A 42 -5.79 -12.71 7.68
CA ARG A 42 -6.52 -12.67 8.97
C ARG A 42 -8.02 -12.90 8.83
N ASN A 43 -8.60 -12.50 7.71
CA ASN A 43 -10.02 -12.72 7.42
C ASN A 43 -10.28 -14.04 6.68
N ASN A 44 -9.26 -14.89 6.54
CA ASN A 44 -9.34 -16.17 5.85
C ASN A 44 -9.87 -16.03 4.40
N LEU A 45 -9.51 -14.93 3.74
CA LEU A 45 -9.86 -14.61 2.36
C LEU A 45 -8.72 -15.02 1.41
N PRO A 46 -9.05 -15.43 0.17
CA PRO A 46 -8.04 -15.79 -0.81
C PRO A 46 -7.23 -14.55 -1.23
N ILE A 47 -5.91 -14.71 -1.32
CA ILE A 47 -5.03 -13.67 -1.86
C ILE A 47 -5.20 -13.68 -3.39
N PRO A 48 -5.62 -12.56 -4.02
CA PRO A 48 -5.74 -12.49 -5.46
C PRO A 48 -4.36 -12.64 -6.11
N ALA A 49 -4.29 -13.52 -7.12
CA ALA A 49 -3.08 -13.80 -7.90
C ALA A 49 -2.80 -12.72 -8.95
#